data_AF-A0A950NLC9-F1
#
_entry.id   AF-A0A950NLC9-F1
#
_cell.length_a   1.000
_cell.length_b   1.000
_cell.length_c   1.000
_cell.angle_alpha   90.00
_cell.angle_beta   90.00
_cell.angle_gamma   90.00
#
_symmetry.space_group_name_H-M   'P 1'
#
loop_
_entity.id
_entity.type
_entity.pdbx_description
1 polymer ?
#
loop_
_entity_poly.entity_id
_entity_poly.type
_entity_poly.pdbx_seq_one_letter_code
_entity_poly.pdbx_strand_id
1 'polypeptide(L)'
;EKARRGKRPTDVWFHTIVPTNGREKTGYPTQKPEGVVRRCVAASSFPGGWCLDPFAGSGTLGAVCRQLGRRFVLIDSSPTAVEVMRERLTPERECGALASSCLQLSS
;
A
#
# COMPACT_ATOMS: atom_id res chain seq x y z
N GLU A 1 -22.08 21.17 -10.92
CA GLU A 1 -21.87 19.88 -10.23
C GLU A 1 -21.06 18.85 -11.03
N LYS A 2 -21.49 18.47 -12.25
CA LYS A 2 -20.82 17.45 -13.10
C LYS A 2 -19.34 17.78 -13.43
N ALA A 3 -19.03 19.07 -13.66
CA ALA A 3 -17.65 19.54 -13.87
C ALA A 3 -16.75 19.34 -12.64
N ARG A 4 -17.30 19.43 -11.42
CA ARG A 4 -16.53 19.28 -10.16
C ARG A 4 -16.14 17.83 -9.88
N ARG A 5 -16.92 16.85 -10.38
CA ARG A 5 -16.66 15.41 -10.19
C ARG A 5 -15.62 14.84 -11.16
N GLY A 6 -15.19 15.62 -12.14
CA GLY A 6 -14.29 15.17 -13.21
C GLY A 6 -14.94 14.21 -14.20
N LYS A 7 -14.17 13.76 -15.18
CA LYS A 7 -14.59 12.74 -16.15
C LYS A 7 -14.47 11.35 -15.52
N ARG A 8 -15.41 10.47 -15.83
CA ARG A 8 -15.27 9.04 -15.48
C ARG A 8 -14.05 8.48 -16.19
N PRO A 9 -13.15 7.76 -15.50
CA PRO A 9 -12.07 7.05 -16.15
C PRO A 9 -12.63 6.05 -17.19
N THR A 10 -11.93 5.91 -18.31
CA THR A 10 -12.18 4.86 -19.31
C THR A 10 -11.64 3.52 -18.81
N ASP A 11 -11.82 2.45 -19.58
CA ASP A 11 -11.24 1.12 -19.37
C ASP A 11 -9.77 1.00 -19.81
N VAL A 12 -9.30 1.87 -20.70
CA VAL A 12 -7.88 1.99 -21.07
C VAL A 12 -7.18 3.03 -20.18
N TRP A 13 -6.14 2.61 -19.46
CA TRP A 13 -5.35 3.49 -18.58
C TRP A 13 -3.91 3.59 -19.06
N PHE A 14 -3.48 4.80 -19.40
CA PHE A 14 -2.07 5.10 -19.62
C PHE A 14 -1.36 5.24 -18.28
N HIS A 15 -0.39 4.37 -18.04
CA HIS A 15 0.44 4.41 -16.84
C HIS A 15 1.83 3.88 -17.20
N THR A 16 2.88 4.50 -16.66
CA THR A 16 4.25 4.02 -16.85
C THR A 16 4.52 2.79 -16.00
N ILE A 17 5.49 1.98 -16.42
CA ILE A 17 6.05 0.92 -15.58
C ILE A 17 6.77 1.53 -14.35
N VAL A 18 7.14 0.67 -13.40
CA VAL A 18 8.03 1.05 -12.29
C VAL A 18 9.39 1.48 -12.87
N PRO A 19 9.82 2.74 -12.69
CA PRO A 19 11.10 3.19 -13.22
C PRO A 19 12.28 2.50 -12.53
N THR A 20 13.39 2.31 -13.25
CA THR A 20 14.59 1.64 -12.72
C THR A 20 15.15 2.29 -11.45
N ASN A 21 14.99 3.61 -11.30
CA ASN A 21 15.41 4.39 -10.13
C ASN A 21 14.21 4.99 -9.38
N GLY A 22 13.02 4.40 -9.54
CA GLY A 22 11.80 4.87 -8.89
C GLY A 22 11.83 4.61 -7.39
N ARG A 23 11.32 5.56 -6.58
CA ARG A 23 11.27 5.43 -5.11
C ARG A 23 10.47 4.23 -4.62
N GLU A 24 9.46 3.81 -5.39
CA GLU A 24 8.63 2.65 -5.04
C GLU A 24 9.32 1.31 -5.31
N LYS A 25 10.46 1.29 -6.02
CA LYS A 25 11.13 0.06 -6.47
C LYS A 25 11.67 -0.74 -5.29
N THR A 26 11.35 -2.02 -5.25
CA THR A 26 11.83 -2.95 -4.22
C THR A 26 12.91 -3.92 -4.70
N GLY A 27 13.17 -3.97 -6.02
CA GLY A 27 14.03 -4.97 -6.64
C GLY A 27 13.31 -6.26 -7.05
N TYR A 28 12.02 -6.42 -6.73
CA TYR A 28 11.24 -7.58 -7.20
C TYR A 28 11.01 -7.49 -8.72
N PRO A 29 11.29 -8.56 -9.50
CA PRO A 29 11.35 -8.47 -10.97
C PRO A 29 10.06 -8.01 -11.65
N THR A 30 8.90 -8.40 -11.12
CA THR A 30 7.59 -8.16 -11.72
C THR A 30 6.71 -7.21 -10.91
N GLN A 31 7.34 -6.30 -10.15
CA GLN A 31 6.63 -5.31 -9.34
C GLN A 31 5.64 -4.50 -10.20
N LYS A 32 4.37 -4.48 -9.77
CA LYS A 32 3.34 -3.62 -10.37
C LYS A 32 3.50 -2.19 -9.84
N PRO A 33 3.27 -1.15 -10.67
CA PRO A 33 3.32 0.24 -10.24
C PRO A 33 2.17 0.58 -9.29
N GLU A 34 2.47 1.31 -8.22
CA GLU A 34 1.50 1.68 -7.19
C GLU A 34 0.34 2.50 -7.76
N GLY A 35 0.56 3.34 -8.77
CA GLY A 35 -0.49 4.20 -9.32
C GLY A 35 -1.63 3.42 -10.00
N VAL A 36 -1.33 2.30 -10.66
CA VAL A 36 -2.36 1.41 -11.23
C VAL A 36 -3.14 0.73 -10.11
N VAL A 37 -2.44 0.16 -9.14
CA VAL A 37 -3.07 -0.56 -8.01
C VAL A 37 -3.89 0.40 -7.13
N ARG A 38 -3.42 1.63 -6.91
CA ARG A 38 -4.14 2.69 -6.20
C ARG A 38 -5.47 3.00 -6.85
N ARG A 39 -5.53 3.09 -8.17
CA ARG A 39 -6.80 3.32 -8.88
C ARG A 39 -7.78 2.17 -8.63
N CYS A 40 -7.32 0.92 -8.72
CA CYS A 40 -8.16 -0.26 -8.43
C CYS A 40 -8.68 -0.25 -6.99
N VAL A 41 -7.80 -0.06 -6.01
CA VAL A 41 -8.18 -0.07 -4.58
C VAL A 41 -9.15 1.08 -4.27
N ALA A 42 -8.89 2.28 -4.77
CA ALA A 42 -9.76 3.43 -4.52
C ALA A 42 -11.16 3.26 -5.15
N ALA A 43 -11.26 2.60 -6.30
CA ALA A 43 -12.52 2.36 -6.99
C ALA A 43 -13.34 1.20 -6.41
N SER A 44 -12.65 0.17 -5.88
CA SER A 44 -13.27 -1.12 -5.51
C SER A 44 -13.27 -1.43 -4.02
N SER A 45 -12.85 -0.48 -3.16
CA SER A 45 -12.83 -0.66 -1.71
C SER A 45 -13.22 0.61 -0.96
N PHE A 46 -13.68 0.42 0.27
CA PHE A 46 -13.96 1.50 1.23
C PHE A 46 -12.82 1.64 2.26
N PRO A 47 -12.61 2.84 2.84
CA PRO A 47 -11.67 3.03 3.94
C PRO A 47 -11.93 2.05 5.10
N GLY A 48 -10.86 1.48 5.67
CA GLY A 48 -10.95 0.45 6.71
C GLY A 48 -11.35 -0.95 6.21
N GLY A 49 -11.77 -1.09 4.95
CA GLY A 49 -12.08 -2.36 4.32
C GLY A 49 -10.85 -3.25 4.14
N TRP A 50 -11.09 -4.53 3.86
CA TRP A 50 -10.06 -5.54 3.61
C TRP A 50 -9.79 -5.74 2.12
N CYS A 51 -8.53 -5.89 1.75
CA CYS A 51 -8.09 -6.30 0.42
C CYS A 51 -7.20 -7.56 0.51
N LEU A 52 -7.35 -8.49 -0.42
CA LEU A 52 -6.59 -9.73 -0.50
C LEU A 52 -5.80 -9.77 -1.81
N ASP A 53 -4.53 -10.15 -1.74
CA ASP A 53 -3.73 -10.52 -2.91
C ASP A 53 -3.06 -11.87 -2.66
N PRO A 54 -3.47 -12.95 -3.35
CA PRO A 54 -2.87 -14.27 -3.21
C PRO A 54 -1.58 -14.47 -4.02
N PHE A 55 -1.15 -13.47 -4.79
CA PHE A 55 0.06 -13.48 -5.62
C PHE A 55 0.84 -12.18 -5.43
N ALA A 56 1.08 -11.83 -4.16
CA ALA A 56 1.42 -10.48 -3.77
C ALA A 56 2.80 -10.00 -4.25
N GLY A 57 3.74 -10.91 -4.52
CA GLY A 57 5.08 -10.60 -5.02
C GLY A 57 5.78 -9.52 -4.20
N SER A 58 5.99 -8.35 -4.80
CA SER A 58 6.56 -7.15 -4.14
C SER A 58 5.69 -6.48 -3.06
N GLY A 59 4.46 -6.94 -2.84
CA GLY A 59 3.53 -6.36 -1.87
C GLY A 59 2.93 -5.00 -2.25
N THR A 60 2.88 -4.67 -3.55
CA THR A 60 2.33 -3.38 -4.02
C THR A 60 0.90 -3.12 -3.51
N LEU A 61 0.03 -4.16 -3.44
CA LEU A 61 -1.30 -4.00 -2.86
C LEU A 61 -1.23 -3.51 -1.41
N GLY A 62 -0.40 -4.12 -0.56
CA GLY A 62 -0.25 -3.72 0.84
C GLY A 62 0.29 -2.31 0.99
N ALA A 63 1.28 -1.92 0.17
CA ALA A 63 1.84 -0.57 0.19
C ALA A 63 0.77 0.48 -0.12
N VAL A 64 -0.04 0.23 -1.16
CA VAL A 64 -1.16 1.10 -1.53
C VAL A 64 -2.26 1.09 -0.46
N CYS A 65 -2.63 -0.08 0.06
CA CYS A 65 -3.67 -0.21 1.08
C CYS A 65 -3.29 0.55 2.35
N ARG A 66 -2.04 0.45 2.81
CA ARG A 66 -1.53 1.23 3.95
C ARG A 66 -1.71 2.73 3.74
N GLN A 67 -1.31 3.24 2.58
CA GLN A 67 -1.43 4.67 2.26
C GLN A 67 -2.89 5.15 2.11
N LEU A 68 -3.79 4.26 1.69
CA LEU A 68 -5.21 4.55 1.58
C LEU A 68 -6.00 4.23 2.87
N GLY A 69 -5.36 3.75 3.94
CA GLY A 69 -6.06 3.36 5.17
C GLY A 69 -6.99 2.15 4.98
N ARG A 70 -6.55 1.15 4.21
CA ARG A 70 -7.21 -0.17 4.05
C ARG A 70 -6.41 -1.23 4.80
N ARG A 71 -7.11 -2.24 5.30
CA ARG A 71 -6.51 -3.46 5.84
C ARG A 71 -6.21 -4.41 4.67
N PHE A 72 -5.21 -5.26 4.83
CA PHE A 72 -4.82 -6.15 3.75
C PHE A 72 -4.28 -7.49 4.25
N VAL A 73 -4.45 -8.52 3.42
CA VAL A 73 -3.81 -9.82 3.54
C VAL A 73 -3.05 -10.07 2.25
N LEU A 74 -1.77 -10.39 2.38
CA LEU A 74 -0.89 -10.69 1.25
C LEU A 74 -0.38 -12.12 1.41
N ILE A 75 -0.47 -12.90 0.35
CA ILE A 75 0.01 -14.27 0.29
C ILE A 75 0.91 -14.40 -0.93
N ASP A 76 2.00 -15.12 -0.77
CA ASP A 76 2.84 -15.57 -1.89
C ASP A 76 3.55 -16.86 -1.46
N SER A 77 3.76 -17.78 -2.39
CA SER A 77 4.48 -19.04 -2.12
C SER A 77 5.99 -18.86 -2.18
N SER A 78 6.49 -17.76 -2.76
CA SER A 78 7.91 -17.48 -2.91
C SER A 78 8.50 -16.91 -1.60
N PRO A 79 9.51 -17.57 -1.01
CA PRO A 79 10.21 -17.01 0.16
C PRO A 79 10.81 -15.62 -0.12
N THR A 80 11.33 -15.40 -1.34
CA THR A 80 11.88 -14.11 -1.77
C THR A 80 10.80 -13.02 -1.82
N ALA A 81 9.60 -13.34 -2.29
CA ALA A 81 8.48 -12.39 -2.26
C ALA A 81 8.13 -12.01 -0.82
N VAL A 82 8.05 -13.00 0.07
CA VAL A 82 7.76 -12.78 1.50
C VAL A 82 8.82 -11.89 2.16
N GLU A 83 10.10 -12.09 1.87
CA GLU A 83 11.18 -11.24 2.37
C GLU A 83 11.06 -9.79 1.88
N VAL A 84 10.87 -9.60 0.58
CA VAL A 84 10.67 -8.28 -0.03
C VAL A 84 9.45 -7.57 0.57
N MET A 85 8.33 -8.27 0.76
CA MET A 85 7.13 -7.71 1.37
C MET A 85 7.36 -7.31 2.82
N ARG A 86 8.07 -8.14 3.59
CA ARG A 86 8.40 -7.84 4.99
C ARG A 86 9.24 -6.58 5.08
N GLU A 87 10.31 -6.47 4.31
CA GLU A 87 11.16 -5.27 4.30
C GLU A 87 10.34 -4.02 3.92
N ARG A 88 9.58 -4.09 2.82
CA ARG A 88 8.77 -2.95 2.33
C ARG A 88 7.69 -2.49 3.32
N LEU A 89 7.05 -3.43 4.02
CA LEU A 89 5.87 -3.17 4.85
C LEU A 89 6.15 -3.20 6.34
N THR A 90 7.42 -3.32 6.74
CA THR A 90 7.80 -3.19 8.15
C THR A 90 7.31 -1.83 8.66
N PRO A 91 6.47 -1.79 9.71
CA PRO A 91 6.08 -0.53 10.29
C PRO A 91 7.33 0.16 10.86
N GLU A 92 7.53 1.42 10.49
CA GLU A 92 8.41 2.29 11.26
C GLU A 92 7.89 2.23 12.70
N ARG A 93 8.73 1.78 13.64
CA ARG A 93 8.39 1.91 15.05
C ARG A 93 8.22 3.41 15.27
N GLU A 94 6.99 3.85 15.53
CA GLU A 94 6.78 5.18 16.09
C GLU A 94 7.66 5.24 17.34
N CYS A 95 8.73 6.02 17.27
CA CYS A 95 9.49 6.38 18.46
C CYS A 95 8.49 7.09 19.38
N GLY A 96 8.19 6.46 20.52
CA GLY A 96 6.97 6.71 21.28
C GLY A 96 6.76 8.17 21.66
N ALA A 97 5.72 8.78 21.08
CA ALA A 97 5.13 10.02 21.59
C ALA A 97 3.99 9.77 22.59
N LEU A 98 3.83 8.53 23.10
CA LEU A 98 2.82 8.17 24.10
C LEU A 98 3.40 7.71 25.45
N ALA A 99 4.71 7.86 25.68
CA ALA A 99 5.33 7.53 26.97
C ALA A 99 5.23 8.64 28.03
N SER A 100 4.52 9.74 27.79
CA SER A 100 4.52 10.90 28.71
C SER A 100 3.26 11.11 29.56
N SER A 101 2.23 10.26 29.48
CA SER A 101 1.01 10.42 30.31
C SER A 101 0.90 9.48 31.52
N CYS A 102 1.89 8.62 31.77
CA CYS A 102 1.81 7.60 32.84
C CYS A 102 2.68 7.91 34.09
N LEU A 103 3.21 9.14 34.25
CA LEU A 103 4.08 9.49 35.38
C LEU A 103 3.63 10.72 36.20
N GLN A 104 2.37 11.16 36.11
CA GLN A 104 1.87 12.29 36.91
C GLN A 104 0.64 11.97 37.79
N LEU A 105 0.43 10.70 38.17
CA LEU A 105 -0.56 10.34 39.18
C LEU A 105 0.06 9.50 40.30
N SER A 106 1.07 10.07 40.93
CA SER A 106 1.53 9.67 42.26
C SER A 106 2.08 10.90 42.98
N SER A 107 1.18 11.73 43.49
CA SER A 107 1.37 12.63 44.63
C SER A 107 -0.02 12.99 45.16
#